data_AF-A0A2Z7AKE2-F1
#
_entry.id   AF-A0A2Z7AKE2-F1
#
_cell.length_a   1.000
_cell.length_b   1.000
_cell.length_c   1.000
_cell.angle_alpha   90.00
_cell.angle_beta   90.00
_cell.angle_gamma   90.00
#
_symmetry.space_group_name_H-M   'P 1'
#
loop_
_entity.id
_entity.type
_entity.pdbx_description
1 polymer ?
#
loop_
_entity_poly.entity_id
_entity_poly.type
_entity_poly.pdbx_seq_one_letter_code
_entity_poly.pdbx_strand_id
1 'polypeptide(L)'
;MVSMKNPLAAILDSNRFTGLNYEDWLCNLNLVLASEKLLYTIEKSPPEETPADISPEELITLNQWRDEEVKARCYVMASMSNEMQRRFEKTKYASAILFHLKEWLLLCTRKPVVGVFPCAAAGFYASTGFDDVGAVTSFDLVNAVFCLLRRVTGCGFEEPV
;
A
#
# COMPACT_ATOMS: atom_id res chain seq x y z
N MET A 1 2.87 -23.06 -29.99
CA MET A 1 1.76 -23.24 -29.04
C MET A 1 1.54 -21.91 -28.35
N VAL A 2 0.37 -21.28 -28.55
CA VAL A 2 0.04 -20.07 -27.80
C VAL A 2 -0.25 -20.53 -26.38
N SER A 3 0.66 -20.26 -25.44
CA SER A 3 0.40 -20.46 -24.02
C SER A 3 -0.85 -19.63 -23.70
N MET A 4 -2.00 -20.29 -23.53
CA MET A 4 -3.22 -19.62 -23.08
C MET A 4 -2.94 -19.15 -21.66
N LYS A 5 -2.41 -17.93 -21.53
CA LYS A 5 -2.31 -17.26 -20.25
C LYS A 5 -3.74 -17.19 -19.72
N ASN A 6 -3.92 -17.60 -18.46
CA ASN A 6 -5.21 -17.47 -17.79
C ASN A 6 -5.72 -16.03 -18.03
N PRO A 7 -6.88 -15.83 -18.67
CA PRO A 7 -7.34 -14.50 -19.06
C PRO A 7 -7.45 -13.57 -17.84
N LEU A 8 -7.74 -14.13 -16.66
CA LEU A 8 -7.78 -13.38 -15.40
C LEU A 8 -6.40 -12.93 -14.93
N ALA A 9 -5.38 -13.79 -15.09
CA ALA A 9 -4.00 -13.41 -14.79
C ALA A 9 -3.50 -12.32 -15.74
N ALA A 10 -3.90 -12.37 -17.01
CA ALA A 10 -3.56 -11.35 -17.99
C ALA A 10 -4.17 -9.97 -17.63
N ILE A 11 -5.36 -9.94 -17.02
CA ILE A 11 -5.98 -8.70 -16.51
C ILE A 11 -5.11 -8.08 -15.41
N LEU A 12 -4.63 -8.87 -14.45
CA LEU A 12 -3.78 -8.37 -13.36
C LEU A 12 -2.43 -7.88 -13.86
N ASP A 13 -1.82 -8.60 -14.82
CA ASP A 13 -0.55 -8.20 -15.43
C ASP A 13 -0.67 -6.90 -16.24
N SER A 14 -1.80 -6.70 -16.93
CA SER A 14 -2.02 -5.52 -17.78
C SER A 14 -2.46 -4.29 -16.99
N ASN A 15 -3.10 -4.49 -15.84
CA ASN A 15 -3.68 -3.42 -15.02
C ASN A 15 -3.02 -3.36 -13.63
N ARG A 16 -1.69 -3.45 -13.59
CA ARG A 16 -0.95 -3.42 -12.33
C ARG A 16 -1.20 -2.12 -11.57
N PHE A 17 -1.25 -2.19 -10.25
CA PHE A 17 -1.35 -1.02 -9.40
C PHE A 17 -0.09 -0.17 -9.48
N THR A 18 -0.25 1.10 -9.85
CA THR A 18 0.83 2.09 -9.96
C THR A 18 0.71 3.24 -8.97
N GLY A 19 -0.36 3.27 -8.16
CA GLY A 19 -0.65 4.34 -7.21
C GLY A 19 -1.72 5.31 -7.68
N LEU A 20 -1.85 5.55 -9.00
CA LEU A 20 -2.82 6.51 -9.55
C LEU A 20 -4.15 5.85 -9.97
N ASN A 21 -4.14 4.53 -10.20
CA ASN A 21 -5.24 3.77 -10.79
C ASN A 21 -5.98 2.89 -9.76
N TYR A 22 -6.14 3.36 -8.52
CA TYR A 22 -6.63 2.51 -7.42
C TYR A 22 -8.02 1.91 -7.66
N GLU A 23 -8.99 2.71 -8.09
CA GLU A 23 -10.37 2.23 -8.31
C GLU A 23 -10.45 1.18 -9.43
N ASP A 24 -9.79 1.45 -10.56
CA ASP A 24 -9.75 0.51 -11.69
C ASP A 24 -9.00 -0.78 -11.33
N TRP A 25 -7.87 -0.64 -10.63
CA TRP A 25 -7.10 -1.78 -10.13
C TRP A 25 -7.92 -2.63 -9.15
N LEU A 26 -8.60 -2.00 -8.18
CA LEU A 26 -9.40 -2.69 -7.19
C LEU A 26 -10.58 -3.43 -7.83
N CYS A 27 -11.23 -2.82 -8.83
CA CYS A 27 -12.30 -3.47 -9.60
C CYS A 27 -11.79 -4.73 -10.31
N ASN A 28 -10.64 -4.64 -10.97
CA ASN A 28 -10.00 -5.78 -11.65
C ASN A 28 -9.56 -6.86 -10.67
N LEU A 29 -8.99 -6.48 -9.53
CA LEU A 29 -8.60 -7.42 -8.46
C LEU A 29 -9.82 -8.15 -7.90
N ASN A 30 -10.89 -7.43 -7.59
CA ASN A 30 -12.13 -8.01 -7.07
C ASN A 30 -12.74 -9.01 -8.05
N LEU A 31 -12.68 -8.74 -9.36
CA LEU A 31 -13.14 -9.69 -10.38
C LEU A 31 -12.37 -11.02 -10.31
N VAL A 32 -11.05 -10.96 -10.21
CA VAL A 32 -10.21 -12.18 -10.13
C VAL A 32 -10.44 -12.91 -8.81
N LEU A 33 -10.47 -12.20 -7.69
CA LEU A 33 -10.72 -12.82 -6.37
C LEU A 33 -12.12 -13.43 -6.28
N ALA A 34 -13.13 -12.79 -6.85
CA ALA A 34 -14.50 -13.33 -6.91
C ALA A 34 -14.56 -14.63 -7.71
N SER A 35 -13.82 -14.73 -8.83
CA SER A 35 -13.75 -15.96 -9.63
C SER A 35 -13.14 -17.14 -8.85
N GLU A 36 -12.22 -16.85 -7.93
CA GLU A 36 -11.55 -17.83 -7.07
C GLU A 36 -12.26 -18.01 -5.72
N LYS A 37 -13.39 -17.33 -5.48
CA LYS A 37 -14.16 -17.30 -4.22
C LYS A 37 -13.37 -16.76 -3.01
N LEU A 38 -12.34 -15.96 -3.25
CA LEU A 38 -11.46 -15.41 -2.22
C LEU A 38 -11.87 -14.02 -1.73
N LEU A 39 -12.90 -13.39 -2.32
CA LEU A 39 -13.27 -12.00 -2.02
C LEU A 39 -13.49 -11.76 -0.51
N TYR A 40 -14.04 -12.74 0.19
CA TYR A 40 -14.34 -12.61 1.61
C TYR A 40 -13.07 -12.51 2.49
N THR A 41 -11.92 -13.01 2.03
CA THR A 41 -10.64 -12.97 2.77
C THR A 41 -10.07 -11.55 2.86
N ILE A 42 -10.33 -10.72 1.84
CA ILE A 42 -9.86 -9.33 1.80
C ILE A 42 -10.83 -8.35 2.47
N GLU A 43 -12.12 -8.70 2.55
CA GLU A 43 -13.15 -7.88 3.18
C GLU A 43 -13.23 -8.08 4.69
N LYS A 44 -13.04 -9.32 5.15
CA LYS A 44 -13.14 -9.66 6.56
C LYS A 44 -11.80 -9.54 7.25
N SER A 45 -11.83 -9.13 8.52
CA SER A 45 -10.67 -9.26 9.39
C SER A 45 -10.29 -10.73 9.53
N PRO A 46 -8.99 -11.05 9.71
CA PRO A 46 -8.57 -12.39 10.09
C PRO A 46 -9.39 -12.90 11.28
N PRO A 47 -9.82 -14.17 11.28
CA PRO A 47 -10.44 -14.76 12.46
C PRO A 47 -9.46 -14.64 13.62
N GLU A 48 -9.98 -14.34 14.82
CA GLU A 48 -9.18 -14.25 16.03
C GLU A 48 -8.42 -15.56 16.21
N GLU A 49 -7.08 -15.48 16.33
CA GLU A 49 -6.26 -16.66 16.57
C GLU A 49 -6.62 -17.17 17.99
N THR A 50 -7.38 -18.27 18.02
CA THR A 50 -7.59 -19.20 19.15
C THR A 50 -8.45 -18.74 20.35
N PRO A 51 -9.63 -19.36 20.54
CA PRO A 51 -10.00 -19.91 21.84
C PRO A 51 -9.16 -21.17 22.14
N ALA A 52 -8.85 -21.41 23.42
CA ALA A 52 -7.99 -22.52 23.86
C ALA A 52 -8.61 -23.92 23.62
N ASP A 53 -9.91 -23.98 23.31
CA ASP A 53 -10.70 -25.21 23.09
C ASP A 53 -11.30 -25.27 21.68
N ILE A 54 -10.49 -25.08 20.64
CA ILE A 54 -10.94 -25.25 19.25
C ILE A 54 -11.25 -26.73 18.97
N SER A 55 -12.46 -26.99 18.44
CA SER A 55 -12.83 -28.32 17.95
C SER A 55 -12.05 -28.72 16.70
N PRO A 56 -11.85 -30.03 16.42
CA PRO A 56 -11.20 -30.48 15.20
C PRO A 56 -11.81 -29.89 13.91
N GLU A 57 -13.14 -29.74 13.88
CA GLU A 57 -13.88 -29.18 12.75
C GLU A 57 -13.60 -27.69 12.53
N GLU A 58 -13.50 -26.91 13.60
CA GLU A 58 -13.12 -25.50 13.56
C GLU A 58 -11.66 -25.32 13.13
N LEU A 59 -10.77 -26.22 13.56
CA LEU A 59 -9.36 -26.21 13.15
C LEU A 59 -9.21 -26.44 11.64
N ILE A 60 -9.98 -27.36 11.07
CA ILE A 60 -10.00 -27.62 9.61
C ILE A 60 -10.43 -26.35 8.88
N THR A 61 -11.50 -25.71 9.34
CA THR A 61 -12.03 -24.47 8.74
C THR A 61 -11.01 -23.34 8.82
N LEU A 62 -10.32 -23.20 9.95
CA LEU A 62 -9.29 -22.18 10.15
C LEU A 62 -8.05 -22.41 9.26
N ASN A 63 -7.64 -23.66 9.05
CA ASN A 63 -6.54 -23.99 8.15
C ASN A 63 -6.91 -23.69 6.68
N GLN A 64 -8.13 -24.04 6.26
CA GLN A 64 -8.64 -23.69 4.93
C GLN A 64 -8.64 -22.18 4.72
N TRP A 65 -9.11 -21.41 5.71
CA TRP A 65 -9.07 -19.96 5.67
C TRP A 65 -7.65 -19.42 5.51
N ARG A 66 -6.68 -19.98 6.24
CA ARG A 66 -5.26 -19.58 6.13
C ARG A 66 -4.68 -19.84 4.74
N ASP A 67 -5.02 -20.97 4.13
CA ASP A 67 -4.56 -21.30 2.77
C ASP A 67 -5.17 -20.35 1.73
N GLU A 68 -6.45 -20.04 1.87
CA GLU A 68 -7.16 -19.08 1.02
C GLU A 68 -6.63 -17.65 1.20
N GLU A 69 -6.31 -17.25 2.43
CA GLU A 69 -5.69 -15.96 2.74
C GLU A 69 -4.29 -15.83 2.09
N VAL A 70 -3.47 -16.88 2.15
CA VAL A 70 -2.17 -16.90 1.46
C VAL A 70 -2.37 -16.73 -0.05
N LYS A 71 -3.37 -17.40 -0.63
CA LYS A 71 -3.71 -17.29 -2.05
C LYS A 71 -4.18 -15.88 -2.40
N ALA A 72 -5.05 -15.28 -1.60
CA ALA A 72 -5.52 -13.91 -1.78
C ALA A 72 -4.38 -12.90 -1.72
N ARG A 73 -3.47 -13.04 -0.75
CA ARG A 73 -2.27 -12.20 -0.63
C ARG A 73 -1.40 -12.31 -1.88
N CYS A 74 -1.24 -13.50 -2.45
CA CYS A 74 -0.49 -13.69 -3.69
C CYS A 74 -1.12 -12.93 -4.87
N TYR A 75 -2.45 -12.96 -5.03
CA TYR A 75 -3.13 -12.17 -6.07
C TYR A 75 -2.95 -10.66 -5.87
N VAL A 76 -3.13 -10.18 -4.64
CA VAL A 76 -2.92 -8.77 -4.26
C VAL A 76 -1.50 -8.36 -4.64
N MET A 77 -0.48 -9.08 -4.20
CA MET A 77 0.93 -8.79 -4.49
C MET A 77 1.27 -8.89 -5.98
N ALA A 78 0.79 -9.92 -6.67
CA ALA A 78 1.05 -10.10 -8.10
C ALA A 78 0.46 -8.96 -8.96
N SER A 79 -0.70 -8.45 -8.56
CA SER A 79 -1.37 -7.33 -9.23
C SER A 79 -0.71 -5.96 -8.99
N MET A 80 0.36 -5.89 -8.21
CA MET A 80 1.06 -4.63 -7.88
C MET A 80 2.33 -4.45 -8.68
N SER A 81 2.79 -3.20 -8.84
CA SER A 81 4.13 -2.90 -9.34
C SER A 81 5.22 -3.44 -8.39
N ASN A 82 6.43 -3.65 -8.92
CA ASN A 82 7.56 -4.16 -8.11
C ASN A 82 7.92 -3.21 -6.96
N GLU A 83 7.68 -1.90 -7.11
CA GLU A 83 7.88 -0.94 -6.03
C GLU A 83 6.90 -1.19 -4.88
N MET A 84 5.62 -1.35 -5.20
CA MET A 84 4.57 -1.59 -4.21
C MET A 84 4.75 -2.94 -3.53
N GLN A 85 5.12 -3.99 -4.27
CA GLN A 85 5.43 -5.30 -3.69
C GLN A 85 6.50 -5.21 -2.60
N ARG A 86 7.61 -4.48 -2.83
CA ARG A 86 8.68 -4.34 -1.84
C ARG A 86 8.25 -3.64 -0.55
N ARG A 87 7.21 -2.80 -0.60
CA ARG A 87 6.68 -2.11 0.59
C ARG A 87 5.88 -3.03 1.49
N PHE A 88 5.14 -3.94 0.88
CA PHE A 88 4.18 -4.81 1.56
C PHE A 88 4.65 -6.25 1.71
N GLU A 89 5.90 -6.56 1.34
CA GLU A 89 6.51 -7.88 1.46
C GLU A 89 6.38 -8.48 2.87
N LYS A 90 6.47 -7.63 3.91
CA LYS A 90 6.40 -8.06 5.31
C LYS A 90 4.97 -8.10 5.86
N THR A 91 3.97 -7.66 5.09
CA THR A 91 2.58 -7.61 5.55
C THR A 91 1.95 -8.99 5.43
N LYS A 92 1.49 -9.53 6.57
CA LYS A 92 0.99 -10.92 6.65
C LYS A 92 -0.35 -11.11 5.93
N TYR A 93 -1.23 -10.12 5.96
CA TYR A 93 -2.62 -10.23 5.52
C TYR A 93 -2.93 -9.35 4.31
N ALA A 94 -3.69 -9.88 3.37
CA ALA A 94 -4.16 -9.20 2.17
C ALA A 94 -5.03 -7.99 2.50
N SER A 95 -5.94 -8.13 3.46
CA SER A 95 -6.78 -7.04 3.97
C SER A 95 -5.96 -5.90 4.59
N ALA A 96 -4.88 -6.22 5.31
CA ALA A 96 -3.97 -5.20 5.85
C ALA A 96 -3.23 -4.43 4.75
N ILE A 97 -2.83 -5.10 3.66
CA ILE A 97 -2.22 -4.43 2.49
C ILE A 97 -3.22 -3.42 1.89
N LEU A 98 -4.47 -3.84 1.64
CA LEU A 98 -5.51 -2.96 1.10
C LEU A 98 -5.82 -1.79 2.04
N PHE A 99 -5.86 -2.03 3.35
CA PHE A 99 -6.04 -0.98 4.34
C PHE A 99 -4.94 0.07 4.27
N HIS A 100 -3.67 -0.35 4.28
CA HIS A 100 -2.53 0.56 4.20
C HIS A 100 -2.45 1.29 2.85
N LEU A 101 -2.84 0.64 1.75
CA LEU A 101 -2.92 1.29 0.44
C LEU A 101 -3.96 2.40 0.43
N LYS A 102 -5.15 2.14 0.98
CA LYS A 102 -6.22 3.13 1.08
C LYS A 102 -5.82 4.30 1.96
N GLU A 103 -5.19 4.03 3.10
CA GLU A 103 -4.66 5.06 4.01
C GLU A 103 -3.60 5.91 3.30
N TRP A 104 -2.66 5.28 2.61
CA TRP A 104 -1.62 5.94 1.84
C TRP A 104 -2.18 6.83 0.72
N LEU A 105 -3.18 6.36 -0.01
CA LEU A 105 -3.88 7.15 -1.03
C LEU A 105 -4.62 8.35 -0.43
N LEU A 106 -5.27 8.17 0.72
CA LEU A 106 -5.92 9.28 1.43
C LEU A 106 -4.91 10.34 1.89
N LEU A 107 -3.69 9.93 2.25
CA LEU A 107 -2.60 10.85 2.58
C LEU A 107 -2.05 11.58 1.35
N CYS A 108 -1.86 10.90 0.21
CA CYS A 108 -1.42 11.56 -1.03
C CYS A 108 -2.51 12.43 -1.69
N THR A 109 -3.80 12.12 -1.51
CA THR A 109 -4.93 12.88 -2.08
C THR A 109 -5.44 13.99 -1.19
N ARG A 110 -5.15 13.95 0.13
CA ARG A 110 -5.22 15.13 0.98
C ARG A 110 -4.18 16.12 0.49
N LYS A 111 -4.60 17.02 -0.41
CA LYS A 111 -3.88 18.27 -0.68
C LYS A 111 -3.43 18.83 0.67
N PRO A 112 -2.19 19.33 0.82
CA PRO A 112 -1.90 20.17 1.96
C PRO A 112 -2.96 21.27 1.92
N VAL A 113 -3.81 21.32 2.94
CA VAL A 113 -4.65 22.50 3.15
C VAL A 113 -3.62 23.62 3.23
N VAL A 114 -3.66 24.50 2.24
CA VAL A 114 -2.77 25.66 2.15
C VAL A 114 -2.73 26.29 3.55
N GLY A 115 -1.59 26.18 4.25
CA GLY A 115 -1.39 26.84 5.53
C GLY A 115 -1.08 25.99 6.78
N VAL A 116 -0.93 24.66 6.71
CA VAL A 116 -0.39 23.91 7.86
C VAL A 116 0.81 23.07 7.44
N PHE A 117 1.98 23.70 7.42
CA PHE A 117 3.24 22.97 7.55
C PHE A 117 3.21 22.22 8.90
N PRO A 118 3.52 20.91 8.94
CA PRO A 118 3.70 20.23 10.21
C PRO A 118 4.80 20.93 10.98
N CYS A 119 4.48 21.39 12.19
CA CYS A 119 5.37 22.06 13.14
C CYS A 119 6.64 21.23 13.49
N ALA A 120 6.78 20.01 12.96
CA ALA A 120 7.96 19.16 13.13
C ALA A 120 9.24 19.71 12.48
N ALA A 121 9.16 20.69 11.58
CA ALA A 121 10.36 21.39 11.08
C ALA A 121 10.95 22.37 12.11
N ALA A 122 10.22 22.75 13.16
CA ALA A 122 10.71 23.69 14.17
C ALA A 122 11.79 23.09 15.10
N GLY A 123 11.91 21.75 15.16
CA GLY A 123 12.90 21.07 16.00
C GLY A 123 14.30 20.97 15.39
N PHE A 124 14.44 21.10 14.06
CA PHE A 124 15.74 20.96 13.41
C PHE A 124 16.61 22.21 13.56
N TYR A 125 15.99 23.39 13.69
CA TYR A 125 16.68 24.67 13.84
C TYR A 125 17.35 24.91 15.20
N ALA A 126 17.03 24.11 16.23
CA ALA A 126 17.55 24.35 17.58
C ALA A 126 18.84 23.58 17.92
N SER A 127 19.30 22.66 17.05
CA SER A 127 20.45 21.78 17.36
C SER A 127 21.72 22.04 16.55
N THR A 128 21.62 22.81 15.46
CA THR A 128 22.78 23.26 14.68
C THR A 128 23.01 24.73 14.97
N GLY A 129 23.88 25.03 15.94
CA GLY A 129 24.38 26.38 16.16
C GLY A 129 25.16 26.86 14.94
N PHE A 130 24.43 27.41 13.96
CA PHE A 130 24.97 27.90 12.69
C PHE A 130 24.78 29.41 12.67
N ASP A 131 25.66 30.09 13.41
CA ASP A 131 25.91 31.51 13.29
C ASP A 131 26.76 31.76 12.04
N ASP A 132 26.23 31.52 10.85
CA ASP A 132 26.80 32.16 9.66
C ASP A 132 25.82 32.28 8.51
N VAL A 133 25.79 33.48 7.97
CA VAL A 133 24.87 33.99 6.96
C VAL A 133 25.12 33.28 5.63
N GLY A 134 24.31 32.27 5.33
CA GLY A 134 24.19 31.70 4.00
C GLY A 134 22.73 31.38 3.74
N ALA A 135 22.09 32.13 2.85
CA ALA A 135 20.71 31.92 2.45
C ALA A 135 20.54 30.50 1.89
N VAL A 136 20.16 29.54 2.74
CA VAL A 136 19.51 28.31 2.29
C VAL A 136 18.20 28.78 1.71
N THR A 137 18.18 28.90 0.39
CA THR A 137 17.00 29.41 -0.30
C THR A 137 15.83 28.49 0.07
N SER A 138 14.64 29.07 0.22
CA SER A 138 13.41 28.31 0.46
C SER A 138 13.23 27.10 -0.48
N PHE A 139 13.94 27.10 -1.61
CA PHE A 139 13.97 26.04 -2.60
C PHE A 139 14.62 24.73 -2.11
N ASP A 140 15.73 24.80 -1.37
CA ASP A 140 16.46 23.60 -0.91
C ASP A 140 15.66 22.82 0.17
N LEU A 141 14.97 23.56 1.04
CA LEU A 141 14.07 22.98 2.05
C LEU A 141 12.80 22.40 1.43
N VAL A 142 12.23 23.05 0.41
CA VAL A 142 11.08 22.53 -0.32
C VAL A 142 11.46 21.23 -1.03
N ASN A 143 12.60 21.19 -1.72
CA ASN A 143 13.09 19.97 -2.37
C ASN A 143 13.43 18.88 -1.36
N ALA A 144 13.99 19.20 -0.19
CA ALA A 144 14.26 18.22 0.86
C ALA A 144 12.97 17.62 1.44
N VAL A 145 11.95 18.45 1.72
CA VAL A 145 10.62 17.99 2.16
C VAL A 145 9.95 17.17 1.07
N PHE A 146 10.07 17.57 -0.18
CA PHE A 146 9.52 16.85 -1.32
C PHE A 146 10.22 15.52 -1.57
N CYS A 147 11.55 15.46 -1.42
CA CYS A 147 12.33 14.23 -1.42
C CYS A 147 11.96 13.34 -0.23
N LEU A 148 11.72 13.90 0.96
CA LEU A 148 11.27 13.13 2.12
C LEU A 148 9.86 12.59 1.91
N LEU A 149 8.95 13.41 1.39
CA LEU A 149 7.59 13.00 1.04
C LEU A 149 7.63 11.95 -0.08
N ARG A 150 8.46 12.11 -1.11
CA ARG A 150 8.65 11.10 -2.16
C ARG A 150 9.30 9.83 -1.64
N ARG A 151 10.16 9.91 -0.62
CA ARG A 151 10.79 8.74 0.01
C ARG A 151 9.88 8.02 0.99
N VAL A 152 9.04 8.76 1.71
CA VAL A 152 8.06 8.23 2.68
C VAL A 152 6.80 7.75 1.97
N THR A 153 6.37 8.44 0.91
CA THR A 153 5.14 8.14 0.18
C THR A 153 5.39 7.44 -1.14
N GLY A 154 6.48 7.63 -1.88
CA GLY A 154 6.61 7.13 -3.27
C GLY A 154 5.69 7.76 -4.30
N CYS A 155 4.86 8.72 -3.91
CA CYS A 155 4.10 9.50 -4.86
C CYS A 155 5.12 10.31 -5.69
N GLY A 156 5.08 10.14 -7.02
CA GLY A 156 5.83 10.97 -7.95
C GLY A 156 5.19 12.35 -7.99
N PHE A 157 5.51 13.18 -7.01
CA PHE A 157 5.16 14.58 -7.07
C PHE A 157 6.10 15.26 -8.10
N GLU A 158 5.58 16.13 -8.97
CA GLU A 158 6.38 16.94 -9.91
C GLU A 158 6.98 18.15 -9.18
N GLU A 159 8.30 18.36 -9.31
CA GLU A 159 8.97 19.51 -8.69
C GLU A 159 8.31 20.82 -9.15
N PRO A 160 8.11 21.80 -8.24
CA PRO A 160 7.61 23.09 -8.63
C PRO A 160 8.65 23.81 -9.53
N VAL A 161 8.20 24.26 -10.70
CA VAL A 161 9.01 25.07 -11.64
C VAL A 161 9.30 26.45 -11.06
#